data_AF-Q49HK2-F1
#
_entry.id   AF-Q49HK2-F1
#
_cell.length_a   1.000
_cell.length_b   1.000
_cell.length_c   1.000
_cell.angle_alpha   90.00
_cell.angle_beta   90.00
_cell.angle_gamma   90.00
#
_symmetry.space_group_name_H-M   'P 1'
#
loop_
_entity.id
_entity.type
_entity.pdbx_description
1 polymer ?
#
loop_
_entity_poly.entity_id
_entity_poly.type
_entity_poly.pdbx_seq_one_letter_code
_entity_poly.pdbx_strand_id
1 'polypeptide(L)'
;GLVALHQAAQSIRMGECDIAIAAGVNLMLRHEAFVGMREAGMLSEVGRVRAFDQDADGMVPGEAVAVLVLKRAAAAKVDGEPIHALLRASGVNYDGKTNGITAPNGVAQAELLVDTYRRFGVSAADIEHVVTHGTGTRLGDPVEAQALQDAFRQFTDQQASCALTSTKSNLGHTFAASGLVSVIALVEGMKHGVIPASLYCEQENAFMAWDESALYVNKERRTWPKPTGRNRLGAVSAFGMSGTNAHVVIEEVRDTPADGPILPAYVLPLSAKTREALQEMVTNLAEVLEKPDFAEGQLASLAYTLQEGRHVFTHRLAVVVHDVAHAVEVLRAYASGMTRAELVTGAVSRDFVEQKAMRRIVEALATGAISDHDLYVENMAALAACFCQGYEIPWSELYGAQVPNKVIAPGYPFARESYWPEMRRRIVADAADEVETPKGFTLCRAVPRVRADGSLAEREVDYLPIRWGEVTLEPWKQQGTYVICGPRDGMITAWEHWVKARVEAQVVWLDTDLPQDTLQSAVETVQKATGSLQGLIYTGSDPKWAQRVQEVADRLCGGMAILLGYRFPLVSQNLTLQRHFREMSPKTRPMGLFSPLTIGHINEIKLLYGS
;
A
#
# COMPACT_ATOMS: atom_id res chain seq x y z
N GLY A 1 -0.60 -16.31 -3.73
CA GLY A 1 -1.89 -16.07 -3.08
C GLY A 1 -2.94 -17.09 -3.48
N LEU A 2 -3.64 -16.89 -4.60
CA LEU A 2 -4.81 -17.71 -4.95
C LEU A 2 -4.49 -19.19 -5.23
N VAL A 3 -3.34 -19.47 -5.86
CA VAL A 3 -2.84 -20.85 -6.02
C VAL A 3 -2.60 -21.52 -4.66
N ALA A 4 -2.08 -20.80 -3.67
CA ALA A 4 -1.88 -21.33 -2.31
C ALA A 4 -3.23 -21.64 -1.63
N LEU A 5 -4.26 -20.82 -1.86
CA LEU A 5 -5.63 -21.09 -1.41
C LEU A 5 -6.18 -22.38 -2.05
N HIS A 6 -5.97 -22.56 -3.36
CA HIS A 6 -6.36 -23.80 -4.04
C HIS A 6 -5.65 -25.01 -3.44
N GLN A 7 -4.32 -24.97 -3.28
CA GLN A 7 -3.53 -26.06 -2.71
C GLN A 7 -3.94 -26.40 -1.27
N ALA A 8 -4.15 -25.39 -0.43
CA ALA A 8 -4.66 -25.55 0.93
C ALA A 8 -6.02 -26.26 0.94
N ALA A 9 -6.94 -25.85 0.06
CA ALA A 9 -8.25 -26.48 -0.07
C ALA A 9 -8.17 -27.93 -0.59
N GLN A 10 -7.24 -28.24 -1.50
CA GLN A 10 -7.01 -29.61 -1.96
C GLN A 10 -6.43 -30.49 -0.84
N SER A 11 -5.43 -29.99 -0.11
CA SER A 11 -4.81 -30.72 1.02
C SER A 11 -5.86 -31.08 2.07
N ILE A 12 -6.73 -30.12 2.42
CA ILE A 12 -7.87 -30.38 3.30
C ILE A 12 -8.82 -31.41 2.67
N ARG A 13 -9.24 -31.25 1.41
CA ARG A 13 -10.19 -32.20 0.79
C ARG A 13 -9.65 -33.63 0.78
N MET A 14 -8.37 -33.82 0.45
CA MET A 14 -7.68 -35.11 0.41
C MET A 14 -7.38 -35.70 1.79
N GLY A 15 -7.50 -34.90 2.87
CA GLY A 15 -7.21 -35.36 4.23
C GLY A 15 -5.72 -35.37 4.58
N GLU A 16 -4.91 -34.57 3.87
CA GLU A 16 -3.49 -34.36 4.20
C GLU A 16 -3.32 -33.44 5.41
N CYS A 17 -4.32 -32.57 5.67
CA CYS A 17 -4.40 -31.74 6.87
C CYS A 17 -5.86 -31.42 7.25
N ASP A 18 -6.09 -31.12 8.53
CA ASP A 18 -7.41 -30.69 9.04
C ASP A 18 -7.61 -29.18 8.95
N ILE A 19 -6.52 -28.43 9.10
CA ILE A 19 -6.46 -26.97 9.04
C ILE A 19 -5.30 -26.58 8.12
N ALA A 20 -5.51 -25.56 7.30
CA ALA A 20 -4.47 -24.99 6.45
C ALA A 20 -4.46 -23.46 6.54
N ILE A 21 -3.26 -22.87 6.49
CA ILE A 21 -3.07 -21.42 6.43
C ILE A 21 -2.59 -21.08 5.02
N ALA A 22 -3.39 -20.32 4.27
CA ALA A 22 -3.02 -19.77 2.98
C ALA A 22 -2.61 -18.30 3.15
N ALA A 23 -1.36 -17.98 2.83
CA ALA A 23 -0.83 -16.63 2.96
C ALA A 23 -0.24 -16.09 1.65
N GLY A 24 -0.22 -14.77 1.52
CA GLY A 24 0.43 -14.05 0.43
C GLY A 24 0.95 -12.71 0.94
N VAL A 25 2.19 -12.40 0.58
CA VAL A 25 2.86 -11.16 0.98
C VAL A 25 3.50 -10.51 -0.23
N ASN A 26 3.36 -9.20 -0.34
CA ASN A 26 4.21 -8.37 -1.18
C ASN A 26 4.60 -7.11 -0.43
N LEU A 27 5.90 -6.82 -0.39
CA LEU A 27 6.48 -5.60 0.16
C LEU A 27 7.52 -5.06 -0.84
N MET A 28 7.55 -3.75 -0.99
CA MET A 28 8.41 -2.98 -1.88
C MET A 28 9.45 -2.22 -1.08
N LEU A 29 10.45 -2.96 -0.61
CA LEU A 29 11.47 -2.42 0.31
C LEU A 29 12.61 -1.68 -0.40
N ARG A 30 12.67 -1.74 -1.74
CA ARG A 30 13.72 -1.10 -2.54
C ARG A 30 13.18 -0.60 -3.88
N HIS A 31 13.83 0.43 -4.43
CA HIS A 31 13.39 1.15 -5.63
C HIS A 31 13.65 0.41 -6.95
N GLU A 32 14.61 -0.52 -7.01
CA GLU A 32 15.05 -1.21 -8.23
C GLU A 32 13.91 -1.98 -8.89
N ALA A 33 12.96 -2.49 -8.11
CA ALA A 33 11.76 -3.14 -8.63
C ALA A 33 10.92 -2.18 -9.49
N PHE A 34 10.81 -0.89 -9.10
CA PHE A 34 10.10 0.12 -9.90
C PHE A 34 10.83 0.42 -11.20
N VAL A 35 12.16 0.48 -11.18
CA VAL A 35 12.98 0.70 -12.38
C VAL A 35 12.75 -0.44 -13.38
N GLY A 36 12.89 -1.70 -12.94
CA GLY A 36 12.67 -2.86 -13.81
C GLY A 36 11.25 -2.94 -14.38
N MET A 37 10.22 -2.62 -13.58
CA MET A 37 8.83 -2.58 -14.07
C MET A 37 8.57 -1.45 -15.07
N ARG A 38 9.21 -0.29 -14.88
CA ARG A 38 9.16 0.81 -15.85
C ARG A 38 9.79 0.41 -17.17
N GLU A 39 11.00 -0.15 -17.14
CA GLU A 39 11.73 -0.59 -18.33
C GLU A 39 10.96 -1.68 -19.09
N ALA A 40 10.24 -2.54 -18.38
CA ALA A 40 9.37 -3.55 -18.96
C ALA A 40 8.00 -3.00 -19.44
N GLY A 41 7.73 -1.70 -19.29
CA GLY A 41 6.47 -1.07 -19.73
C GLY A 41 5.23 -1.52 -18.96
N MET A 42 5.38 -1.96 -17.70
CA MET A 42 4.27 -2.52 -16.90
C MET A 42 3.48 -1.46 -16.13
N LEU A 43 4.09 -0.28 -15.90
CA LEU A 43 3.56 0.74 -15.00
C LEU A 43 2.64 1.71 -15.71
N SER A 44 1.54 2.09 -15.05
CA SER A 44 0.70 3.21 -15.45
C SER A 44 1.50 4.52 -15.38
N GLU A 45 1.40 5.36 -16.41
CA GLU A 45 2.06 6.67 -16.44
C GLU A 45 1.36 7.67 -15.51
N VAL A 46 0.06 7.48 -15.28
CA VAL A 46 -0.74 8.34 -14.39
C VAL A 46 -0.80 7.83 -12.95
N GLY A 47 -0.14 6.70 -12.65
CA GLY A 47 -0.10 6.13 -11.30
C GLY A 47 -1.46 5.66 -10.80
N ARG A 48 -2.33 5.15 -11.69
CA ARG A 48 -3.65 4.58 -11.33
C ARG A 48 -3.92 3.29 -12.07
N VAL A 49 -4.53 2.32 -11.39
CA VAL A 49 -5.03 1.11 -12.05
C VAL A 49 -6.44 1.39 -12.58
N ARG A 50 -6.55 1.60 -13.89
CA ARG A 50 -7.83 1.84 -14.58
C ARG A 50 -8.39 0.53 -15.13
N ALA A 51 -8.82 -0.36 -14.24
CA ALA A 51 -9.26 -1.70 -14.64
C ALA A 51 -10.49 -1.63 -15.57
N PHE A 52 -10.37 -2.23 -16.75
CA PHE A 52 -11.38 -2.26 -17.83
C PHE A 52 -11.75 -0.91 -18.44
N ASP A 53 -11.01 0.16 -18.14
CA ASP A 53 -11.20 1.46 -18.75
C ASP A 53 -10.60 1.52 -20.16
N GLN A 54 -11.14 2.38 -21.01
CA GLN A 54 -10.64 2.64 -22.37
C GLN A 54 -9.20 3.17 -22.36
N ASP A 55 -8.81 3.92 -21.32
CA ASP A 55 -7.48 4.52 -21.17
C ASP A 55 -6.57 3.71 -20.22
N ALA A 56 -6.88 2.43 -19.98
CA ALA A 56 -6.02 1.50 -19.27
C ALA A 56 -4.59 1.52 -19.87
N ASP A 57 -3.55 1.82 -19.08
CA ASP A 57 -2.18 2.00 -19.55
C ASP A 57 -1.13 1.18 -18.80
N GLY A 58 -1.50 0.54 -17.69
CA GLY A 58 -0.60 -0.27 -16.89
C GLY A 58 -1.07 -0.43 -15.45
N MET A 59 -0.27 -1.14 -14.66
CA MET A 59 -0.55 -1.36 -13.24
C MET A 59 0.16 -0.34 -12.35
N VAL A 60 -0.26 -0.28 -11.08
CA VAL A 60 0.46 0.41 -10.00
C VAL A 60 0.85 -0.63 -8.97
N PRO A 61 2.13 -0.77 -8.60
CA PRO A 61 2.56 -1.71 -7.58
C PRO A 61 1.94 -1.40 -6.21
N GLY A 62 1.52 -2.43 -5.48
CA GLY A 62 0.94 -2.31 -4.13
C GLY A 62 1.62 -3.23 -3.12
N GLU A 63 1.41 -2.96 -1.84
CA GLU A 63 1.90 -3.78 -0.73
C GLU A 63 0.73 -4.40 0.04
N ALA A 64 0.87 -5.65 0.46
CA ALA A 64 -0.09 -6.28 1.35
C ALA A 64 0.50 -7.54 2.00
N VAL A 65 -0.03 -7.85 3.18
CA VAL A 65 0.04 -9.18 3.79
C VAL A 65 -1.39 -9.67 3.96
N ALA A 66 -1.72 -10.82 3.39
CA ALA A 66 -3.05 -11.41 3.47
C ALA A 66 -2.94 -12.87 3.88
N VAL A 67 -3.79 -13.28 4.84
CA VAL A 67 -3.79 -14.63 5.42
C VAL A 67 -5.23 -15.10 5.57
N LEU A 68 -5.49 -16.34 5.14
CA LEU A 68 -6.77 -17.04 5.35
C LEU A 68 -6.50 -18.35 6.07
N VAL A 69 -7.34 -18.67 7.05
CA VAL A 69 -7.35 -19.97 7.73
C VAL A 69 -8.51 -20.80 7.18
N LEU A 70 -8.21 -22.02 6.77
CA LEU A 70 -9.17 -22.94 6.16
C LEU A 70 -9.36 -24.17 7.02
N LYS A 71 -10.61 -24.64 7.07
CA LYS A 71 -11.02 -25.88 7.70
C LYS A 71 -12.22 -26.46 6.96
N ARG A 72 -12.48 -27.77 7.08
CA ARG A 72 -13.73 -28.34 6.57
C ARG A 72 -14.92 -27.69 7.29
N ALA A 73 -15.90 -27.21 6.53
CA ALA A 73 -17.07 -26.54 7.10
C ALA A 73 -17.83 -27.39 8.13
N ALA A 74 -17.89 -28.71 7.93
CA ALA A 74 -18.51 -29.62 8.89
C ALA A 74 -17.76 -29.65 10.24
N ALA A 75 -16.42 -29.69 10.21
CA ALA A 75 -15.60 -29.65 11.41
C ALA A 75 -15.67 -28.28 12.11
N ALA A 76 -15.59 -27.19 11.35
CA ALA A 76 -15.74 -25.83 11.89
C ALA A 76 -17.08 -25.64 12.64
N LYS A 77 -18.17 -26.23 12.11
CA LYS A 77 -19.49 -26.22 12.78
C LYS A 77 -19.50 -27.03 14.07
N VAL A 78 -18.88 -28.21 14.08
CA VAL A 78 -18.78 -29.06 15.28
C VAL A 78 -17.95 -28.35 16.36
N ASP A 79 -16.88 -27.67 15.95
CA ASP A 79 -15.96 -26.98 16.87
C ASP A 79 -16.45 -25.58 17.28
N GLY A 80 -17.64 -25.17 16.82
CA GLY A 80 -18.25 -23.88 17.13
C GLY A 80 -17.42 -22.69 16.64
N GLU A 81 -16.68 -22.83 15.54
CA GLU A 81 -15.80 -21.79 15.01
C GLU A 81 -16.55 -20.82 14.09
N PRO A 82 -16.20 -19.51 14.08
CA PRO A 82 -16.80 -18.55 13.18
C PRO A 82 -16.43 -18.87 11.72
N ILE A 83 -17.42 -18.92 10.84
CA ILE A 83 -17.21 -19.17 9.41
C ILE A 83 -17.53 -17.90 8.63
N HIS A 84 -16.49 -17.27 8.08
CA HIS A 84 -16.65 -16.03 7.30
C HIS A 84 -17.32 -16.25 5.94
N ALA A 85 -16.98 -17.35 5.26
CA ALA A 85 -17.51 -17.72 3.95
C ALA A 85 -17.19 -19.19 3.62
N LEU A 86 -17.79 -19.74 2.58
CA LEU A 86 -17.48 -21.07 2.05
C LEU A 86 -16.71 -20.99 0.73
N LEU A 87 -15.58 -21.69 0.64
CA LEU A 87 -14.89 -21.93 -0.63
C LEU A 87 -15.57 -23.08 -1.39
N ARG A 88 -16.46 -22.74 -2.31
CA ARG A 88 -17.28 -23.72 -3.05
C ARG A 88 -16.53 -24.40 -4.17
N ALA A 89 -15.71 -23.65 -4.91
CA ALA A 89 -14.93 -24.18 -6.03
C ALA A 89 -13.55 -23.54 -6.08
N SER A 90 -12.56 -24.27 -6.58
CA SER A 90 -11.25 -23.71 -6.92
C SER A 90 -10.59 -24.49 -8.05
N GLY A 91 -9.89 -23.79 -8.92
CA GLY A 91 -9.14 -24.38 -10.02
C GLY A 91 -7.86 -23.61 -10.33
N VAL A 92 -6.91 -24.30 -10.94
CA VAL A 92 -5.69 -23.73 -11.52
C VAL A 92 -5.42 -24.37 -12.88
N ASN A 93 -4.85 -23.60 -13.80
CA ASN A 93 -4.28 -24.11 -15.05
C ASN A 93 -3.12 -23.22 -15.52
N TYR A 94 -2.73 -23.36 -16.79
CA TYR A 94 -1.59 -22.65 -17.36
C TYR A 94 -1.91 -22.14 -18.77
N ASP A 95 -1.43 -20.95 -19.11
CA ASP A 95 -1.64 -20.29 -20.42
C ASP A 95 -1.03 -21.06 -21.59
N GLY A 96 0.01 -21.86 -21.34
CA GLY A 96 0.69 -22.64 -22.37
C GLY A 96 1.63 -21.79 -23.22
N LYS A 97 1.57 -21.98 -24.54
CA LYS A 97 2.40 -21.24 -25.49
C LYS A 97 1.67 -19.96 -25.92
N THR A 98 2.24 -18.81 -25.58
CA THR A 98 1.71 -17.48 -25.91
C THR A 98 2.73 -16.63 -26.67
N ASN A 99 2.34 -15.43 -27.11
CA ASN A 99 3.21 -14.51 -27.87
C ASN A 99 4.16 -13.73 -26.93
N GLY A 100 5.02 -14.47 -26.24
CA GLY A 100 5.85 -13.96 -25.14
C GLY A 100 5.35 -14.47 -23.79
N ILE A 101 6.27 -14.78 -22.89
CA ILE A 101 5.95 -15.47 -21.62
C ILE A 101 4.93 -14.72 -20.75
N THR A 102 4.81 -13.40 -20.93
CA THR A 102 3.92 -12.51 -20.18
C THR A 102 2.58 -12.25 -20.86
N ALA A 103 2.37 -12.70 -22.10
CA ALA A 103 1.14 -12.50 -22.83
C ALA A 103 0.06 -13.48 -22.32
N PRO A 104 -1.14 -13.00 -21.94
CA PRO A 104 -2.20 -13.85 -21.41
C PRO A 104 -2.85 -14.72 -22.49
N ASN A 105 -3.49 -15.81 -22.10
CA ASN A 105 -4.28 -16.67 -22.99
C ASN A 105 -5.77 -16.72 -22.58
N GLY A 106 -6.61 -15.98 -23.29
CA GLY A 106 -8.06 -15.91 -23.01
C GLY A 106 -8.78 -17.27 -23.12
N VAL A 107 -8.33 -18.16 -24.02
CA VAL A 107 -8.91 -19.50 -24.15
C VAL A 107 -8.61 -20.32 -22.90
N ALA A 108 -7.37 -20.30 -22.43
CA ALA A 108 -6.98 -21.01 -21.21
C ALA A 108 -7.72 -20.45 -19.98
N GLN A 109 -7.94 -19.13 -19.91
CA GLN A 109 -8.74 -18.53 -18.84
C GLN A 109 -10.20 -18.98 -18.91
N ALA A 110 -10.84 -18.97 -20.09
CA ALA A 110 -12.22 -19.44 -20.24
C ALA A 110 -12.36 -20.93 -19.88
N GLU A 111 -11.41 -21.77 -20.32
CA GLU A 111 -11.35 -23.20 -19.98
C GLU A 111 -11.23 -23.42 -18.46
N LEU A 112 -10.37 -22.64 -17.78
CA LEU A 112 -10.24 -22.69 -16.32
C LEU A 112 -11.56 -22.45 -15.62
N LEU A 113 -12.29 -21.40 -16.04
CA LEU A 113 -13.57 -21.02 -15.44
C LEU A 113 -14.62 -22.12 -15.68
N VAL A 114 -14.80 -22.55 -16.93
CA VAL A 114 -15.77 -23.58 -17.31
C VAL A 114 -15.49 -24.90 -16.60
N ASP A 115 -14.23 -25.35 -16.57
CA ASP A 115 -13.83 -26.59 -15.89
C ASP A 115 -14.04 -26.49 -14.37
N THR A 116 -13.72 -25.33 -13.77
CA THR A 116 -13.98 -25.11 -12.33
C THR A 116 -15.47 -25.14 -12.02
N TYR A 117 -16.31 -24.52 -12.84
CA TYR A 117 -17.76 -24.52 -12.65
C TYR A 117 -18.36 -25.92 -12.83
N ARG A 118 -17.99 -26.63 -13.89
CA ARG A 118 -18.49 -27.99 -14.16
C ARG A 118 -18.05 -29.00 -13.09
N ARG A 119 -16.77 -29.00 -12.69
CA ARG A 119 -16.25 -29.94 -11.68
C ARG A 119 -16.93 -29.81 -10.32
N PHE A 120 -17.34 -28.60 -9.96
CA PHE A 120 -17.95 -28.31 -8.66
C PHE A 120 -19.47 -28.10 -8.71
N GLY A 121 -20.10 -28.28 -9.88
CA GLY A 121 -21.54 -28.11 -10.05
C GLY A 121 -22.02 -26.68 -9.76
N VAL A 122 -21.21 -25.68 -10.09
CA VAL A 122 -21.55 -24.26 -9.95
C VAL A 122 -22.13 -23.75 -11.28
N SER A 123 -23.26 -23.05 -11.23
CA SER A 123 -23.79 -22.33 -12.39
C SER A 123 -23.24 -20.91 -12.43
N ALA A 124 -22.70 -20.46 -13.56
CA ALA A 124 -22.27 -19.07 -13.70
C ALA A 124 -23.45 -18.09 -13.61
N ALA A 125 -24.68 -18.54 -13.87
CA ALA A 125 -25.90 -17.75 -13.68
C ALA A 125 -26.15 -17.36 -12.21
N ASP A 126 -25.56 -18.09 -11.26
CA ASP A 126 -25.71 -17.81 -9.84
C ASP A 126 -24.62 -16.87 -9.31
N ILE A 127 -23.55 -16.63 -10.09
CA ILE A 127 -22.45 -15.74 -9.72
C ILE A 127 -22.84 -14.30 -10.01
N GLU A 128 -22.86 -13.47 -8.97
CA GLU A 128 -23.37 -12.09 -9.04
C GLU A 128 -22.25 -11.05 -9.02
N HIS A 129 -21.06 -11.44 -8.55
CA HIS A 129 -19.91 -10.57 -8.41
C HIS A 129 -18.61 -11.32 -8.67
N VAL A 130 -17.81 -10.84 -9.62
CA VAL A 130 -16.45 -11.33 -9.86
C VAL A 130 -15.45 -10.22 -9.50
N VAL A 131 -14.55 -10.53 -8.57
CA VAL A 131 -13.34 -9.73 -8.35
C VAL A 131 -12.27 -10.25 -9.31
N THR A 132 -12.03 -9.48 -10.36
CA THR A 132 -11.16 -9.86 -11.47
C THR A 132 -9.68 -9.71 -11.13
N HIS A 133 -8.82 -10.22 -12.01
CA HIS A 133 -7.41 -9.87 -12.00
C HIS A 133 -7.24 -8.38 -12.33
N GLY A 134 -7.90 -7.85 -13.35
CA GLY A 134 -8.16 -6.43 -13.61
C GLY A 134 -6.97 -5.52 -13.29
N THR A 135 -5.92 -5.62 -14.10
CA THR A 135 -4.64 -4.95 -13.86
C THR A 135 -4.56 -3.55 -14.45
N GLY A 136 -5.56 -3.12 -15.22
CA GLY A 136 -5.53 -1.85 -15.92
C GLY A 136 -4.58 -1.87 -17.11
N THR A 137 -4.33 -3.03 -17.71
CA THR A 137 -3.43 -3.15 -18.86
C THR A 137 -4.20 -3.17 -20.17
N ARG A 138 -3.65 -2.53 -21.22
CA ARG A 138 -4.27 -2.44 -22.56
C ARG A 138 -4.67 -3.78 -23.17
N LEU A 139 -3.87 -4.82 -22.94
CA LEU A 139 -4.08 -6.15 -23.49
C LEU A 139 -4.77 -7.09 -22.51
N GLY A 140 -4.35 -7.08 -21.23
CA GLY A 140 -4.81 -8.07 -20.25
C GLY A 140 -6.28 -7.92 -19.90
N ASP A 141 -6.76 -6.68 -19.72
CA ASP A 141 -8.12 -6.43 -19.29
C ASP A 141 -9.17 -6.87 -20.34
N PRO A 142 -9.02 -6.54 -21.65
CA PRO A 142 -9.92 -7.10 -22.67
C PRO A 142 -9.88 -8.63 -22.77
N VAL A 143 -8.69 -9.24 -22.63
CA VAL A 143 -8.55 -10.71 -22.69
C VAL A 143 -9.28 -11.37 -21.53
N GLU A 144 -9.13 -10.86 -20.31
CA GLU A 144 -9.83 -11.39 -19.14
C GLU A 144 -11.34 -11.23 -19.26
N ALA A 145 -11.81 -10.05 -19.68
CA ALA A 145 -13.23 -9.77 -19.75
C ALA A 145 -13.92 -10.61 -20.85
N GLN A 146 -13.25 -10.82 -21.99
CA GLN A 146 -13.73 -11.72 -23.03
C GLN A 146 -13.73 -13.19 -22.56
N ALA A 147 -12.69 -13.64 -21.85
CA ALA A 147 -12.63 -15.00 -21.32
C ALA A 147 -13.75 -15.29 -20.30
N LEU A 148 -14.06 -14.32 -19.43
CA LEU A 148 -15.21 -14.38 -18.54
C LEU A 148 -16.52 -14.47 -19.35
N GLN A 149 -16.68 -13.65 -20.38
CA GLN A 149 -17.89 -13.66 -21.21
C GLN A 149 -18.08 -14.99 -21.95
N ASP A 150 -17.02 -15.53 -22.53
CA ASP A 150 -17.02 -16.82 -23.23
C ASP A 150 -17.33 -17.99 -22.29
N ALA A 151 -16.88 -17.90 -21.03
CA ALA A 151 -17.25 -18.86 -19.99
C ALA A 151 -18.73 -18.72 -19.60
N PHE A 152 -19.20 -17.50 -19.31
CA PHE A 152 -20.57 -17.25 -18.82
C PHE A 152 -21.64 -17.60 -19.85
N ARG A 153 -21.42 -17.30 -21.14
CA ARG A 153 -22.34 -17.65 -22.24
C ARG A 153 -22.62 -19.14 -22.37
N GLN A 154 -21.77 -20.01 -21.82
CA GLN A 154 -22.03 -21.45 -21.79
C GLN A 154 -23.04 -21.89 -20.72
N PHE A 155 -23.39 -21.01 -19.78
CA PHE A 155 -24.28 -21.31 -18.65
C PHE A 155 -25.51 -20.41 -18.60
N THR A 156 -25.47 -19.22 -19.22
CA THR A 156 -26.56 -18.25 -19.15
C THR A 156 -26.57 -17.31 -20.36
N ASP A 157 -27.78 -16.96 -20.82
CA ASP A 157 -28.04 -15.89 -21.80
C ASP A 157 -28.46 -14.57 -21.14
N GLN A 158 -28.46 -14.50 -19.80
CA GLN A 158 -28.79 -13.27 -19.08
C GLN A 158 -27.77 -12.18 -19.36
N GLN A 159 -28.25 -10.95 -19.54
CA GLN A 159 -27.42 -9.77 -19.74
C GLN A 159 -27.28 -8.98 -18.44
N ALA A 160 -26.12 -8.36 -18.24
CA ALA A 160 -25.78 -7.48 -17.12
C ALA A 160 -26.18 -8.01 -15.73
N SER A 161 -26.07 -9.33 -15.51
CA SER A 161 -26.45 -10.00 -14.27
C SER A 161 -25.31 -10.11 -13.25
N CYS A 162 -24.06 -9.91 -13.66
CA CYS A 162 -22.88 -10.09 -12.81
C CYS A 162 -21.95 -8.85 -12.85
N ALA A 163 -21.64 -8.32 -11.67
CA ALA A 163 -20.73 -7.20 -11.50
C ALA A 163 -19.26 -7.63 -11.63
N LEU A 164 -18.46 -6.81 -12.31
CA LEU A 164 -17.00 -6.89 -12.33
C LEU A 164 -16.38 -5.77 -11.49
N THR A 165 -15.39 -6.12 -10.68
CA THR A 165 -14.57 -5.14 -9.93
C THR A 165 -13.13 -5.58 -9.86
N SER A 166 -12.19 -4.64 -9.67
CA SER A 166 -10.82 -4.94 -9.28
C SER A 166 -10.41 -4.18 -8.02
N THR A 167 -9.91 -4.91 -7.01
CA THR A 167 -9.33 -4.30 -5.80
C THR A 167 -8.05 -3.50 -6.08
N LYS A 168 -7.42 -3.72 -7.24
CA LYS A 168 -6.17 -3.03 -7.61
C LYS A 168 -6.40 -1.55 -7.88
N SER A 169 -7.63 -1.16 -8.23
CA SER A 169 -8.03 0.24 -8.34
C SER A 169 -7.94 0.99 -6.98
N ASN A 170 -8.01 0.28 -5.85
CA ASN A 170 -7.91 0.85 -4.51
C ASN A 170 -6.50 0.71 -3.90
N LEU A 171 -5.88 -0.46 -4.06
CA LEU A 171 -4.68 -0.86 -3.31
C LEU A 171 -3.43 -1.05 -4.19
N GLY A 172 -3.56 -0.86 -5.51
CA GLY A 172 -2.55 -1.29 -6.47
C GLY A 172 -2.47 -2.82 -6.60
N HIS A 173 -1.57 -3.26 -7.45
CA HIS A 173 -1.25 -4.65 -7.67
C HIS A 173 -0.30 -5.16 -6.58
N THR A 174 -0.87 -5.85 -5.60
CA THR A 174 -0.15 -6.46 -4.46
C THR A 174 0.52 -7.81 -4.77
N PHE A 175 0.88 -8.05 -6.04
CA PHE A 175 1.52 -9.27 -6.57
C PHE A 175 1.05 -10.58 -5.93
N ALA A 176 1.93 -11.26 -5.20
CA ALA A 176 1.67 -12.57 -4.60
C ALA A 176 0.49 -12.56 -3.61
N ALA A 177 0.16 -11.41 -3.02
CA ALA A 177 -0.98 -11.25 -2.12
C ALA A 177 -2.31 -10.96 -2.84
N SER A 178 -2.29 -10.50 -4.10
CA SER A 178 -3.47 -9.95 -4.78
C SER A 178 -4.69 -10.85 -4.76
N GLY A 179 -4.54 -12.14 -5.07
CA GLY A 179 -5.68 -13.05 -5.07
C GLY A 179 -6.33 -13.22 -3.69
N LEU A 180 -5.56 -13.22 -2.60
CA LEU A 180 -6.12 -13.32 -1.24
C LEU A 180 -6.75 -12.00 -0.80
N VAL A 181 -6.16 -10.86 -1.16
CA VAL A 181 -6.76 -9.53 -0.95
C VAL A 181 -8.12 -9.45 -1.63
N SER A 182 -8.23 -9.94 -2.87
CA SER A 182 -9.49 -9.99 -3.61
C SER A 182 -10.53 -10.92 -2.98
N VAL A 183 -10.12 -12.07 -2.43
CA VAL A 183 -11.02 -12.95 -1.66
C VAL A 183 -11.53 -12.27 -0.40
N ILE A 184 -10.65 -11.59 0.36
CA ILE A 184 -11.04 -10.85 1.56
C ILE A 184 -12.04 -9.74 1.20
N ALA A 185 -11.77 -8.96 0.15
CA ALA A 185 -12.67 -7.91 -0.31
C ALA A 185 -14.05 -8.46 -0.72
N LEU A 186 -14.09 -9.60 -1.41
CA LEU A 186 -15.33 -10.27 -1.78
C LEU A 186 -16.13 -10.72 -0.55
N VAL A 187 -15.47 -11.34 0.44
CA VAL A 187 -16.10 -11.79 1.68
C VAL A 187 -16.64 -10.61 2.50
N GLU A 188 -15.89 -9.51 2.61
CA GLU A 188 -16.39 -8.29 3.26
C GLU A 188 -17.58 -7.69 2.50
N GLY A 189 -17.57 -7.73 1.16
CA GLY A 189 -18.72 -7.35 0.33
C GLY A 189 -19.97 -8.19 0.64
N MET A 190 -19.82 -9.51 0.78
CA MET A 190 -20.91 -10.40 1.18
C MET A 190 -21.44 -10.08 2.57
N LYS A 191 -20.55 -9.95 3.55
CA LYS A 191 -20.89 -9.64 4.95
C LYS A 191 -21.66 -8.34 5.08
N HIS A 192 -21.26 -7.32 4.33
CA HIS A 192 -21.92 -6.02 4.34
C HIS A 192 -23.08 -5.91 3.35
N GLY A 193 -23.35 -6.94 2.53
CA GLY A 193 -24.37 -6.93 1.50
C GLY A 193 -24.16 -5.80 0.48
N VAL A 194 -22.93 -5.60 0.03
CA VAL A 194 -22.50 -4.50 -0.84
C VAL A 194 -21.52 -5.00 -1.91
N ILE A 195 -21.73 -4.57 -3.16
CA ILE A 195 -20.72 -4.63 -4.21
C ILE A 195 -20.05 -3.25 -4.28
N PRO A 196 -18.72 -3.14 -4.05
CA PRO A 196 -18.02 -1.86 -4.07
C PRO A 196 -17.83 -1.33 -5.50
N ALA A 197 -17.57 -0.03 -5.62
CA ALA A 197 -17.15 0.56 -6.88
C ALA A 197 -15.75 0.06 -7.28
N SER A 198 -15.57 -0.29 -8.56
CA SER A 198 -14.27 -0.40 -9.21
C SER A 198 -13.86 1.01 -9.66
N LEU A 199 -12.81 1.56 -9.06
CA LEU A 199 -12.43 2.95 -9.27
C LEU A 199 -11.76 3.15 -10.65
N TYR A 200 -11.82 4.40 -11.13
CA TYR A 200 -11.10 4.88 -12.32
C TYR A 200 -11.49 4.23 -13.65
N CYS A 201 -12.69 3.65 -13.74
CA CYS A 201 -13.32 3.26 -15.00
C CYS A 201 -14.41 4.27 -15.34
N GLU A 202 -14.07 5.25 -16.17
CA GLU A 202 -15.00 6.26 -16.68
C GLU A 202 -15.73 5.71 -17.92
N GLN A 203 -14.97 5.19 -18.88
CA GLN A 203 -15.47 4.60 -20.11
C GLN A 203 -14.96 3.17 -20.24
N GLU A 204 -15.87 2.20 -20.35
CA GLU A 204 -15.50 0.81 -20.54
C GLU A 204 -14.72 0.63 -21.85
N ASN A 205 -13.75 -0.27 -21.83
CA ASN A 205 -12.91 -0.57 -22.97
C ASN A 205 -13.73 -1.13 -24.16
N ALA A 206 -13.61 -0.48 -25.33
CA ALA A 206 -14.36 -0.82 -26.54
C ALA A 206 -13.96 -2.14 -27.22
N PHE A 207 -12.87 -2.80 -26.79
CA PHE A 207 -12.50 -4.12 -27.29
C PHE A 207 -13.40 -5.26 -26.76
N MET A 208 -14.36 -4.94 -25.87
CA MET A 208 -15.38 -5.87 -25.41
C MET A 208 -16.79 -5.39 -25.77
N ALA A 209 -17.64 -6.33 -26.20
CA ALA A 209 -19.05 -6.08 -26.49
C ALA A 209 -19.90 -6.11 -25.19
N TRP A 210 -19.83 -5.05 -24.40
CA TRP A 210 -20.51 -4.94 -23.10
C TRP A 210 -22.04 -5.03 -23.19
N ASP A 211 -22.66 -4.51 -24.26
CA ASP A 211 -24.11 -4.48 -24.42
C ASP A 211 -24.74 -5.89 -24.52
N GLU A 212 -23.96 -6.87 -24.97
CA GLU A 212 -24.38 -8.27 -25.11
C GLU A 212 -23.80 -9.18 -24.03
N SER A 213 -23.24 -8.57 -22.99
CA SER A 213 -22.49 -9.24 -21.93
C SER A 213 -23.37 -9.59 -20.74
N ALA A 214 -23.12 -10.73 -20.10
CA ALA A 214 -23.69 -11.03 -18.78
C ALA A 214 -23.03 -10.18 -17.67
N LEU A 215 -21.91 -9.53 -18.02
CA LEU A 215 -20.98 -8.88 -17.13
C LEU A 215 -21.02 -7.37 -17.37
N TYR A 216 -20.94 -6.59 -16.29
CA TYR A 216 -20.79 -5.13 -16.35
C TYR A 216 -19.76 -4.65 -15.34
N VAL A 217 -19.03 -3.58 -15.65
CA VAL A 217 -18.10 -2.97 -14.68
C VAL A 217 -18.91 -2.21 -13.62
N ASN A 218 -18.76 -2.57 -12.35
CA ASN A 218 -19.51 -1.93 -11.28
C ASN A 218 -18.80 -0.64 -10.83
N LYS A 219 -19.23 0.51 -11.37
CA LYS A 219 -18.60 1.83 -11.15
C LYS A 219 -19.02 2.54 -9.87
N GLU A 220 -20.03 2.05 -9.17
CA GLU A 220 -20.62 2.68 -7.98
C GLU A 220 -20.86 1.68 -6.86
N ARG A 221 -20.87 2.13 -5.61
CA ARG A 221 -21.27 1.29 -4.48
C ARG A 221 -22.74 0.88 -4.63
N ARG A 222 -23.03 -0.42 -4.68
CA ARG A 222 -24.40 -0.94 -4.80
C ARG A 222 -24.73 -1.89 -3.66
N THR A 223 -25.99 -1.91 -3.27
CA THR A 223 -26.51 -2.98 -2.43
C THR A 223 -26.41 -4.30 -3.19
N TRP A 224 -25.88 -5.32 -2.54
CA TRP A 224 -25.91 -6.71 -3.00
C TRP A 224 -27.05 -7.39 -2.25
N PRO A 225 -28.29 -7.42 -2.76
CA PRO A 225 -29.38 -8.06 -2.06
C PRO A 225 -29.14 -9.57 -1.96
N LYS A 226 -29.69 -10.19 -0.92
CA LYS A 226 -29.66 -11.65 -0.81
C LYS A 226 -30.64 -12.26 -1.82
N PRO A 227 -30.22 -13.23 -2.64
CA PRO A 227 -31.12 -13.92 -3.56
C PRO A 227 -32.22 -14.70 -2.82
N THR A 228 -33.38 -14.86 -3.45
CA THR A 228 -34.44 -15.72 -2.90
C THR A 228 -34.03 -17.18 -3.05
N GLY A 229 -34.05 -17.94 -1.95
CA GLY A 229 -33.80 -19.39 -1.96
C GLY A 229 -32.33 -19.82 -2.06
N ARG A 230 -31.37 -18.91 -2.22
CA ARG A 230 -29.92 -19.20 -2.23
C ARG A 230 -29.11 -18.13 -1.47
N ASN A 231 -27.83 -18.41 -1.22
CA ASN A 231 -26.91 -17.41 -0.66
C ASN A 231 -26.20 -16.66 -1.80
N ARG A 232 -25.58 -15.52 -1.49
CA ARG A 232 -24.77 -14.78 -2.46
C ARG A 232 -23.58 -15.63 -2.90
N LEU A 233 -23.28 -15.59 -4.19
CA LEU A 233 -22.16 -16.31 -4.78
C LEU A 233 -21.32 -15.33 -5.59
N GLY A 234 -20.01 -15.35 -5.32
CA GLY A 234 -19.05 -14.52 -6.03
C GLY A 234 -17.80 -15.32 -6.39
N ALA A 235 -16.97 -14.76 -7.26
CA ALA A 235 -15.75 -15.41 -7.70
C ALA A 235 -14.55 -14.47 -7.72
N VAL A 236 -13.35 -15.05 -7.69
CA VAL A 236 -12.09 -14.31 -7.77
C VAL A 236 -11.18 -14.95 -8.80
N SER A 237 -10.62 -14.13 -9.69
CA SER A 237 -9.61 -14.55 -10.67
C SER A 237 -8.25 -13.94 -10.36
N ALA A 238 -7.17 -14.70 -10.58
CA ALA A 238 -5.81 -14.19 -10.52
C ALA A 238 -4.94 -14.90 -11.56
N PHE A 239 -4.26 -14.10 -12.40
CA PHE A 239 -3.42 -14.59 -13.48
C PHE A 239 -1.98 -14.17 -13.24
N GLY A 240 -1.07 -15.14 -13.25
CA GLY A 240 0.34 -14.91 -13.04
C GLY A 240 1.02 -14.53 -14.35
N MET A 241 1.97 -13.58 -14.29
CA MET A 241 2.74 -13.16 -15.46
C MET A 241 3.55 -14.30 -16.11
N SER A 242 3.82 -15.40 -15.39
CA SER A 242 4.44 -16.60 -15.96
C SER A 242 3.45 -17.54 -16.66
N GLY A 243 2.15 -17.21 -16.69
CA GLY A 243 1.08 -17.98 -17.31
C GLY A 243 0.28 -18.89 -16.36
N THR A 244 0.59 -18.93 -15.06
CA THR A 244 -0.22 -19.73 -14.10
C THR A 244 -1.49 -18.99 -13.71
N ASN A 245 -2.65 -19.60 -13.96
CA ASN A 245 -3.96 -19.01 -13.68
C ASN A 245 -4.62 -19.69 -12.48
N ALA A 246 -5.39 -18.94 -11.73
CA ALA A 246 -6.20 -19.44 -10.63
C ALA A 246 -7.57 -18.76 -10.60
N HIS A 247 -8.59 -19.54 -10.25
CA HIS A 247 -9.95 -19.07 -10.10
C HIS A 247 -10.62 -19.77 -8.92
N VAL A 248 -11.40 -19.04 -8.12
CA VAL A 248 -12.15 -19.58 -6.98
C VAL A 248 -13.56 -19.01 -6.90
N VAL A 249 -14.47 -19.80 -6.35
CA VAL A 249 -15.86 -19.40 -6.08
C VAL A 249 -16.10 -19.43 -4.58
N ILE A 250 -16.60 -18.31 -4.06
CA ILE A 250 -16.90 -18.07 -2.65
C ILE A 250 -18.41 -17.92 -2.50
N GLU A 251 -18.97 -18.53 -1.46
CA GLU A 251 -20.36 -18.38 -1.08
C GLU A 251 -20.46 -17.75 0.31
N GLU A 252 -21.42 -16.85 0.46
CA GLU A 252 -21.80 -16.27 1.75
C GLU A 252 -22.26 -17.36 2.72
N VAL A 253 -21.84 -17.23 3.99
CA VAL A 253 -22.41 -17.99 5.10
C VAL A 253 -23.50 -17.15 5.76
N ARG A 254 -24.59 -17.80 6.16
CA ARG A 254 -25.62 -17.15 6.97
C ARG A 254 -25.04 -16.90 8.36
N ASP A 255 -24.75 -15.65 8.68
CA ASP A 255 -24.50 -15.25 10.06
C ASP A 255 -25.77 -15.53 10.87
N THR A 256 -25.68 -16.51 11.76
CA THR A 256 -26.57 -16.55 12.92
C THR A 256 -25.65 -16.18 14.07
N PRO A 257 -25.77 -14.98 14.64
CA PRO A 257 -25.10 -14.67 15.90
C PRO A 257 -25.43 -15.80 16.87
N ALA A 258 -24.39 -16.48 17.32
CA ALA A 258 -24.58 -17.54 18.28
C ALA A 258 -24.76 -16.87 19.64
N ASP A 259 -26.03 -16.68 20.01
CA ASP A 259 -26.39 -16.32 21.37
C ASP A 259 -25.89 -17.44 22.29
N GLY A 260 -25.06 -17.08 23.27
CA GLY A 260 -24.63 -18.01 24.30
C GLY A 260 -25.66 -18.10 25.43
N PRO A 261 -25.44 -19.01 26.41
CA PRO A 261 -26.28 -19.09 27.60
C PRO A 261 -26.20 -17.78 28.40
N ILE A 262 -27.33 -17.37 28.99
CA ILE A 262 -27.39 -16.25 29.92
C ILE A 262 -26.95 -16.76 31.29
N LEU A 263 -25.81 -16.26 31.77
CA LEU A 263 -25.22 -16.62 33.06
C LEU A 263 -25.22 -15.42 34.04
N PRO A 264 -25.24 -15.67 35.36
CA PRO A 264 -25.12 -14.62 36.39
C PRO A 264 -23.90 -13.68 36.22
N ALA A 265 -22.78 -14.26 35.79
CA ALA A 265 -21.54 -13.55 35.56
C ALA A 265 -20.64 -14.31 34.58
N TYR A 266 -19.73 -13.57 33.95
CA TYR A 266 -18.74 -14.05 33.00
C TYR A 266 -17.34 -13.62 33.44
N VAL A 267 -16.36 -14.49 33.26
CA VAL A 267 -14.95 -14.14 33.41
C VAL A 267 -14.38 -13.81 32.03
N LEU A 268 -13.85 -12.61 31.86
CA LEU A 268 -13.10 -12.17 30.68
C LEU A 268 -11.59 -12.24 30.99
N PRO A 269 -10.91 -13.37 30.70
CA PRO A 269 -9.47 -13.48 30.90
C PRO A 269 -8.72 -12.80 29.75
N LEU A 270 -7.71 -12.02 30.11
CA LEU A 270 -6.77 -11.39 29.20
C LEU A 270 -5.36 -11.71 29.65
N SER A 271 -4.46 -11.92 28.69
CA SER A 271 -3.05 -12.08 29.01
C SER A 271 -2.15 -11.59 27.91
N ALA A 272 -0.98 -11.07 28.30
CA ALA A 272 0.02 -10.60 27.35
C ALA A 272 1.46 -10.86 27.81
N LYS A 273 2.40 -10.76 26.86
CA LYS A 273 3.83 -10.90 27.13
C LYS A 273 4.42 -9.67 27.85
N THR A 274 3.77 -8.51 27.73
CA THR A 274 4.18 -7.25 28.37
C THR A 274 2.97 -6.55 28.98
N ARG A 275 3.20 -5.60 29.90
CA ARG A 275 2.12 -4.83 30.53
C ARG A 275 1.45 -3.88 29.54
N GLU A 276 2.23 -3.34 28.62
CA GLU A 276 1.79 -2.40 27.58
C GLU A 276 0.84 -3.09 26.60
N ALA A 277 1.18 -4.31 26.17
CA ALA A 277 0.31 -5.12 25.32
C ALA A 277 -0.99 -5.50 26.05
N LEU A 278 -0.93 -5.81 27.36
CA LEU A 278 -2.14 -6.09 28.15
C LEU A 278 -3.05 -4.85 28.21
N GLN A 279 -2.47 -3.66 28.41
CA GLN A 279 -3.19 -2.40 28.41
C GLN A 279 -3.87 -2.12 27.06
N GLU A 280 -3.17 -2.32 25.94
CA GLU A 280 -3.74 -2.16 24.60
C GLU A 280 -4.84 -3.19 24.32
N MET A 281 -4.69 -4.44 24.78
CA MET A 281 -5.75 -5.46 24.68
C MET A 281 -7.02 -5.04 25.41
N VAL A 282 -6.92 -4.47 26.62
CA VAL A 282 -8.07 -3.99 27.39
C VAL A 282 -8.79 -2.86 26.66
N THR A 283 -8.05 -1.88 26.15
CA THR A 283 -8.61 -0.78 25.36
C THR A 283 -9.31 -1.28 24.11
N ASN A 284 -8.67 -2.17 23.34
CA ASN A 284 -9.24 -2.74 22.12
C ASN A 284 -10.51 -3.56 22.40
N LEU A 285 -10.56 -4.26 23.53
CA LEU A 285 -11.74 -5.03 23.94
C LEU A 285 -12.90 -4.11 24.32
N ALA A 286 -12.64 -3.06 25.10
CA ALA A 286 -13.65 -2.06 25.46
C ALA A 286 -14.24 -1.40 24.20
N GLU A 287 -13.39 -1.02 23.24
CA GLU A 287 -13.83 -0.44 21.97
C GLU A 287 -14.70 -1.37 21.12
N VAL A 288 -14.47 -2.69 21.18
CA VAL A 288 -15.34 -3.66 20.50
C VAL A 288 -16.71 -3.77 21.17
N LEU A 289 -16.75 -3.79 22.50
CA LEU A 289 -17.98 -3.88 23.28
C LEU A 289 -18.84 -2.61 23.17
N GLU A 290 -18.22 -1.46 22.91
CA GLU A 290 -18.91 -0.18 22.71
C GLU A 290 -19.56 -0.04 21.32
N LYS A 291 -19.29 -0.96 20.39
CA LYS A 291 -19.86 -0.86 19.04
C LYS A 291 -21.37 -1.14 19.04
N PRO A 292 -22.18 -0.38 18.28
CA PRO A 292 -23.63 -0.57 18.25
C PRO A 292 -24.09 -1.93 17.72
N ASP A 293 -23.23 -2.65 16.98
CA ASP A 293 -23.52 -3.96 16.41
C ASP A 293 -23.14 -5.13 17.35
N PHE A 294 -22.54 -4.85 18.51
CA PHE A 294 -22.28 -5.87 19.53
C PHE A 294 -23.56 -6.12 20.34
N ALA A 295 -24.16 -7.31 20.18
CA ALA A 295 -25.37 -7.68 20.88
C ALA A 295 -25.07 -8.28 22.26
N GLU A 296 -25.96 -8.05 23.24
CA GLU A 296 -25.80 -8.56 24.61
C GLU A 296 -25.65 -10.09 24.67
N GLY A 297 -26.37 -10.82 23.80
CA GLY A 297 -26.29 -12.28 23.68
C GLY A 297 -24.91 -12.80 23.24
N GLN A 298 -24.00 -11.94 22.76
CA GLN A 298 -22.65 -12.32 22.34
C GLN A 298 -21.64 -12.32 23.47
N LEU A 299 -21.98 -11.80 24.67
CA LEU A 299 -21.03 -11.69 25.78
C LEU A 299 -20.50 -13.06 26.23
N ALA A 300 -21.36 -14.07 26.34
CA ALA A 300 -20.98 -15.44 26.68
C ALA A 300 -20.01 -16.04 25.64
N SER A 301 -20.30 -15.84 24.36
CA SER A 301 -19.47 -16.29 23.23
C SER A 301 -18.12 -15.57 23.18
N LEU A 302 -18.09 -14.27 23.53
CA LEU A 302 -16.86 -13.51 23.68
C LEU A 302 -16.02 -14.01 24.86
N ALA A 303 -16.63 -14.21 26.03
CA ALA A 303 -15.96 -14.76 27.20
C ALA A 303 -15.33 -16.12 26.87
N TYR A 304 -16.10 -17.02 26.25
CA TYR A 304 -15.61 -18.33 25.82
C TYR A 304 -14.46 -18.24 24.80
N THR A 305 -14.54 -17.27 23.87
CA THR A 305 -13.45 -17.00 22.91
C THR A 305 -12.16 -16.55 23.59
N LEU A 306 -12.26 -15.72 24.63
CA LEU A 306 -11.09 -15.27 25.40
C LEU A 306 -10.51 -16.39 26.27
N GLN A 307 -11.37 -17.27 26.78
CA GLN A 307 -11.02 -18.40 27.64
C GLN A 307 -10.33 -19.55 26.89
N GLU A 308 -10.92 -20.02 25.80
CA GLU A 308 -10.47 -21.21 25.06
C GLU A 308 -9.77 -20.87 23.73
N GLY A 309 -9.92 -19.64 23.24
CA GLY A 309 -9.43 -19.19 21.94
C GLY A 309 -8.17 -18.33 21.99
N ARG A 310 -7.48 -18.22 23.13
CA ARG A 310 -6.30 -17.37 23.30
C ARG A 310 -5.17 -18.10 24.01
N HIS A 311 -3.94 -17.80 23.59
CA HIS A 311 -2.76 -18.21 24.35
C HIS A 311 -2.70 -17.46 25.69
N VAL A 312 -2.29 -18.17 26.73
CA VAL A 312 -2.11 -17.60 28.06
C VAL A 312 -0.65 -17.20 28.28
N PHE A 313 -0.42 -15.93 28.64
CA PHE A 313 0.90 -15.35 28.85
C PHE A 313 1.14 -14.95 30.32
N THR A 314 2.29 -14.31 30.56
CA THR A 314 2.80 -13.94 31.90
C THR A 314 1.97 -12.86 32.59
N HIS A 315 1.68 -11.75 31.93
CA HIS A 315 0.87 -10.69 32.52
C HIS A 315 -0.60 -11.03 32.29
N ARG A 316 -1.34 -11.25 33.38
CA ARG A 316 -2.72 -11.71 33.34
C ARG A 316 -3.64 -10.71 34.02
N LEU A 317 -4.78 -10.49 33.41
CA LEU A 317 -5.92 -9.75 33.95
C LEU A 317 -7.15 -10.65 33.79
N ALA A 318 -7.97 -10.73 34.82
CA ALA A 318 -9.30 -11.32 34.72
C ALA A 318 -10.31 -10.29 35.21
N VAL A 319 -11.41 -10.17 34.46
CA VAL A 319 -12.51 -9.25 34.76
C VAL A 319 -13.79 -10.06 34.94
N VAL A 320 -14.48 -9.87 36.06
CA VAL A 320 -15.77 -10.53 36.34
C VAL A 320 -16.91 -9.55 36.06
N VAL A 321 -17.81 -9.89 35.14
CA VAL A 321 -18.84 -8.97 34.63
C VAL A 321 -20.18 -9.67 34.52
N HIS A 322 -21.29 -8.94 34.61
CA HIS A 322 -22.64 -9.51 34.45
C HIS A 322 -23.30 -9.13 33.13
N ASP A 323 -22.93 -8.00 32.53
CA ASP A 323 -23.42 -7.55 31.22
C ASP A 323 -22.37 -6.72 30.47
N VAL A 324 -22.71 -6.30 29.25
CA VAL A 324 -21.83 -5.54 28.35
C VAL A 324 -21.49 -4.16 28.92
N ALA A 325 -22.46 -3.47 29.52
CA ALA A 325 -22.25 -2.12 30.06
C ALA A 325 -21.26 -2.15 31.24
N HIS A 326 -21.44 -3.11 32.14
CA HIS A 326 -20.53 -3.34 33.25
C HIS A 326 -19.13 -3.77 32.76
N ALA A 327 -19.05 -4.60 31.72
CA ALA A 327 -17.77 -4.97 31.12
C ALA A 327 -17.00 -3.75 30.59
N VAL A 328 -17.68 -2.86 29.86
CA VAL A 328 -17.07 -1.61 29.38
C VAL A 328 -16.61 -0.74 30.56
N GLU A 329 -17.44 -0.53 31.57
CA GLU A 329 -17.10 0.25 32.76
C GLU A 329 -15.83 -0.26 33.44
N VAL A 330 -15.75 -1.57 33.69
CA VAL A 330 -14.63 -2.17 34.42
C VAL A 330 -13.35 -2.19 33.58
N LEU A 331 -13.45 -2.48 32.28
CA LEU A 331 -12.31 -2.41 31.36
C LEU A 331 -11.76 -0.98 31.25
N ARG A 332 -12.63 0.03 31.17
CA ARG A 332 -12.23 1.45 31.15
C ARG A 332 -11.63 1.92 32.48
N ALA A 333 -12.12 1.41 33.60
CA ALA A 333 -11.53 1.66 34.92
C ALA A 333 -10.10 1.13 35.00
N TYR A 334 -9.87 -0.12 34.56
CA TYR A 334 -8.51 -0.67 34.45
C TYR A 334 -7.65 0.16 33.49
N ALA A 335 -8.20 0.54 32.33
CA ALA A 335 -7.48 1.34 31.35
C ALA A 335 -7.03 2.71 31.91
N SER A 336 -7.77 3.24 32.89
CA SER A 336 -7.49 4.49 33.58
C SER A 336 -6.65 4.32 34.87
N GLY A 337 -6.15 3.11 35.15
CA GLY A 337 -5.36 2.80 36.35
C GLY A 337 -6.16 2.75 37.65
N MET A 338 -7.50 2.67 37.57
CA MET A 338 -8.36 2.53 38.74
C MET A 338 -8.42 1.06 39.18
N THR A 339 -8.52 0.85 40.49
CA THR A 339 -8.72 -0.48 41.08
C THR A 339 -10.21 -0.70 41.33
N ARG A 340 -10.68 -1.94 41.15
CA ARG A 340 -12.04 -2.36 41.45
C ARG A 340 -12.07 -3.77 42.00
N ALA A 341 -13.16 -4.17 42.66
CA ALA A 341 -13.33 -5.51 43.21
C ALA A 341 -13.41 -6.58 42.10
N GLU A 342 -13.93 -6.21 40.94
CA GLU A 342 -14.12 -7.09 39.77
C GLU A 342 -12.84 -7.32 38.95
N LEU A 343 -11.75 -6.61 39.29
CA LEU A 343 -10.47 -6.64 38.59
C LEU A 343 -9.45 -7.46 39.38
N VAL A 344 -8.93 -8.51 38.76
CA VAL A 344 -7.81 -9.28 39.33
C VAL A 344 -6.64 -9.26 38.35
N THR A 345 -5.45 -8.96 38.86
CA THR A 345 -4.22 -8.91 38.05
C THR A 345 -3.14 -9.80 38.63
N GLY A 346 -2.25 -10.29 37.78
CA GLY A 346 -1.11 -11.10 38.21
C GLY A 346 0.00 -11.13 37.16
N ALA A 347 1.22 -11.41 37.63
CA ALA A 347 2.37 -11.69 36.79
C ALA A 347 2.90 -13.08 37.14
N VAL A 348 2.67 -14.04 36.26
CA VAL A 348 2.96 -15.45 36.52
C VAL A 348 4.41 -15.76 36.15
N SER A 349 5.19 -16.22 37.13
CA SER A 349 6.58 -16.64 36.90
C SER A 349 6.65 -17.84 35.95
N ARG A 350 7.74 -17.93 35.18
CA ARG A 350 8.03 -19.11 34.34
C ARG A 350 8.24 -20.38 35.17
N ASP A 351 8.67 -20.24 36.42
CA ASP A 351 8.92 -21.34 37.36
C ASP A 351 7.70 -21.67 38.22
N PHE A 352 6.50 -21.17 37.85
CA PHE A 352 5.28 -21.50 38.57
C PHE A 352 5.00 -23.01 38.50
N VAL A 353 4.78 -23.61 39.67
CA VAL A 353 4.41 -25.02 39.80
C VAL A 353 3.04 -25.10 40.43
N GLU A 354 2.10 -25.73 39.73
CA GLU A 354 0.75 -25.94 40.22
C GLU A 354 0.72 -26.82 41.47
N GLN A 355 0.00 -26.36 42.50
CA GLN A 355 -0.30 -27.17 43.67
C GLN A 355 -1.49 -28.09 43.38
N LYS A 356 -1.28 -29.40 43.47
CA LYS A 356 -2.34 -30.41 43.20
C LYS A 356 -3.61 -30.22 44.03
N ALA A 357 -3.48 -29.77 45.28
CA ALA A 357 -4.62 -29.49 46.14
C ALA A 357 -5.45 -28.31 45.60
N MET A 358 -4.78 -27.23 45.18
CA MET A 358 -5.45 -26.07 44.61
C MET A 358 -6.12 -26.40 43.26
N ARG A 359 -5.47 -27.21 42.43
CA ARG A 359 -6.07 -27.69 41.18
C ARG A 359 -7.43 -28.38 41.39
N ARG A 360 -7.55 -29.24 42.40
CA ARG A 360 -8.83 -29.89 42.73
C ARG A 360 -9.90 -28.89 43.17
N ILE A 361 -9.51 -27.82 43.86
CA ILE A 361 -10.42 -26.74 44.25
C ILE A 361 -10.88 -25.98 43.01
N VAL A 362 -9.96 -25.62 42.11
CA VAL A 362 -10.28 -24.96 40.83
C VAL A 362 -11.26 -25.80 40.00
N GLU A 363 -11.01 -27.10 39.86
CA GLU A 363 -11.91 -28.02 39.17
C GLU A 363 -13.31 -28.05 39.84
N ALA A 364 -13.36 -28.12 41.17
CA ALA A 364 -14.63 -28.10 41.91
C ALA A 364 -15.41 -26.78 41.71
N LEU A 365 -14.73 -25.63 41.73
CA LEU A 365 -15.32 -24.31 41.51
C LEU A 365 -15.92 -24.17 40.11
N ALA A 366 -15.25 -24.71 39.09
CA ALA A 366 -15.72 -24.66 37.70
C ALA A 366 -16.96 -25.53 37.45
N THR A 367 -17.14 -26.60 38.25
CA THR A 367 -18.33 -27.48 38.18
C THR A 367 -19.47 -27.07 39.12
N GLY A 368 -19.34 -25.92 39.81
CA GLY A 368 -20.32 -25.44 40.78
C GLY A 368 -21.70 -25.17 40.15
N ALA A 369 -22.78 -25.45 40.88
CA ALA A 369 -24.13 -25.27 40.39
C ALA A 369 -24.51 -23.78 40.21
N ILE A 370 -25.12 -23.45 39.07
CA ILE A 370 -25.62 -22.09 38.74
C ILE A 370 -26.83 -21.68 39.61
N SER A 371 -27.47 -22.63 40.31
CA SER A 371 -28.72 -22.40 41.06
C SER A 371 -28.61 -21.39 42.21
N ASP A 372 -27.39 -21.13 42.70
CA ASP A 372 -27.11 -20.10 43.70
C ASP A 372 -26.30 -18.98 43.04
N HIS A 373 -26.96 -17.86 42.75
CA HIS A 373 -26.40 -16.75 41.99
C HIS A 373 -25.20 -16.11 42.72
N ASP A 374 -25.30 -15.88 44.02
CA ASP A 374 -24.25 -15.21 44.79
C ASP A 374 -23.02 -16.12 44.90
N LEU A 375 -23.24 -17.41 45.21
CA LEU A 375 -22.15 -18.39 45.21
C LEU A 375 -21.49 -18.54 43.84
N TYR A 376 -22.27 -18.50 42.75
CA TYR A 376 -21.73 -18.57 41.40
C TYR A 376 -20.80 -17.37 41.10
N VAL A 377 -21.22 -16.15 41.47
CA VAL A 377 -20.41 -14.93 41.29
C VAL A 377 -19.12 -15.01 42.13
N GLU A 378 -19.21 -15.49 43.37
CA GLU A 378 -18.04 -15.72 44.23
C GLU A 378 -17.06 -16.74 43.61
N ASN A 379 -17.59 -17.83 43.04
CA ASN A 379 -16.78 -18.82 42.33
C ASN A 379 -16.08 -18.20 41.11
N MET A 380 -16.76 -17.33 40.33
CA MET A 380 -16.14 -16.65 39.19
C MET A 380 -15.00 -15.73 39.62
N ALA A 381 -15.16 -15.01 40.73
CA ALA A 381 -14.09 -14.19 41.32
C ALA A 381 -12.90 -15.05 41.79
N ALA A 382 -13.16 -16.22 42.40
CA ALA A 382 -12.12 -17.15 42.80
C ALA A 382 -11.36 -17.74 41.60
N LEU A 383 -12.07 -18.12 40.53
CA LEU A 383 -11.48 -18.62 39.28
C LEU A 383 -10.64 -17.54 38.58
N ALA A 384 -11.13 -16.29 38.53
CA ALA A 384 -10.39 -15.14 38.02
C ALA A 384 -9.07 -14.94 38.80
N ALA A 385 -9.10 -15.05 40.13
CA ALA A 385 -7.90 -14.97 40.95
C ALA A 385 -6.92 -16.13 40.72
N CYS A 386 -7.43 -17.36 40.58
CA CYS A 386 -6.60 -18.53 40.27
C CYS A 386 -5.93 -18.40 38.90
N PHE A 387 -6.66 -17.93 37.88
CA PHE A 387 -6.10 -17.65 36.56
C PHE A 387 -4.94 -16.66 36.64
N CYS A 388 -5.11 -15.53 37.35
CA CYS A 388 -4.06 -14.52 37.51
C CYS A 388 -2.85 -15.02 38.32
N GLN A 389 -3.03 -16.02 39.18
CA GLN A 389 -1.93 -16.64 39.94
C GLN A 389 -1.14 -17.68 39.13
N GLY A 390 -1.68 -18.18 38.02
CA GLY A 390 -0.97 -19.12 37.14
C GLY A 390 -1.70 -20.40 36.83
N TYR A 391 -2.75 -20.73 37.60
CA TYR A 391 -3.49 -22.00 37.45
C TYR A 391 -4.21 -22.07 36.10
N GLU A 392 -4.21 -23.26 35.51
CA GLU A 392 -5.06 -23.61 34.39
C GLU A 392 -6.51 -23.77 34.87
N ILE A 393 -7.44 -23.12 34.18
CA ILE A 393 -8.87 -23.15 34.53
C ILE A 393 -9.60 -23.96 33.45
N PRO A 394 -10.43 -24.95 33.84
CA PRO A 394 -11.24 -25.70 32.89
C PRO A 394 -12.48 -24.89 32.49
N TRP A 395 -12.31 -23.86 31.66
CA TRP A 395 -13.37 -22.92 31.32
C TRP A 395 -14.57 -23.58 30.64
N SER A 396 -14.33 -24.57 29.79
CA SER A 396 -15.39 -25.36 29.13
C SER A 396 -16.41 -25.99 30.10
N GLU A 397 -16.01 -26.35 31.32
CA GLU A 397 -16.90 -26.94 32.34
C GLU A 397 -17.96 -25.93 32.83
N LEU A 398 -17.70 -24.63 32.73
CA LEU A 398 -18.64 -23.58 33.15
C LEU A 398 -19.95 -23.58 32.34
N TYR A 399 -19.90 -24.12 31.13
CA TYR A 399 -21.00 -24.07 30.18
C TYR A 399 -21.79 -25.38 30.10
N GLY A 400 -21.28 -26.45 30.74
CA GLY A 400 -21.89 -27.78 30.71
C GLY A 400 -22.22 -28.22 29.28
N ALA A 401 -23.51 -28.54 29.03
CA ALA A 401 -23.97 -28.97 27.71
C ALA A 401 -24.20 -27.83 26.70
N GLN A 402 -24.17 -26.56 27.12
CA GLN A 402 -24.46 -25.39 26.29
C GLN A 402 -23.19 -24.57 26.03
N VAL A 403 -22.21 -25.20 25.38
CA VAL A 403 -20.96 -24.54 25.01
C VAL A 403 -21.21 -23.43 23.99
N PRO A 404 -20.82 -22.16 24.25
CA PRO A 404 -20.98 -21.07 23.31
C PRO A 404 -20.12 -21.28 22.05
N ASN A 405 -20.55 -20.72 20.92
CA ASN A 405 -19.66 -20.66 19.75
C ASN A 405 -18.61 -19.57 19.95
N LYS A 406 -17.44 -19.75 19.34
CA LYS A 406 -16.40 -18.72 19.28
C LYS A 406 -16.84 -17.58 18.35
N VAL A 407 -16.45 -16.37 18.70
CA VAL A 407 -16.71 -15.15 17.92
C VAL A 407 -15.40 -14.46 17.55
N ILE A 408 -15.48 -13.50 16.64
CA ILE A 408 -14.34 -12.65 16.31
C ILE A 408 -14.11 -11.70 17.49
N ALA A 409 -12.91 -11.73 18.04
CA ALA A 409 -12.47 -10.82 19.09
C ALA A 409 -11.11 -10.21 18.71
N PRO A 410 -10.72 -9.05 19.29
CA PRO A 410 -9.45 -8.40 18.98
C PRO A 410 -8.25 -9.36 19.00
N GLY A 411 -7.33 -9.13 18.08
CA GLY A 411 -6.05 -9.84 18.00
C GLY A 411 -5.04 -9.36 19.05
N TYR A 412 -3.88 -10.01 19.09
CA TYR A 412 -2.79 -9.60 19.97
C TYR A 412 -2.10 -8.32 19.47
N PRO A 413 -1.97 -7.26 20.29
CA PRO A 413 -1.26 -6.05 19.92
C PRO A 413 0.26 -6.29 19.99
N PHE A 414 0.87 -6.56 18.83
CA PHE A 414 2.32 -6.72 18.75
C PHE A 414 3.05 -5.40 19.01
N ALA A 415 4.18 -5.47 19.70
CA ALA A 415 5.05 -4.32 19.93
C ALA A 415 5.52 -3.74 18.57
N ARG A 416 5.40 -2.42 18.42
CA ARG A 416 5.72 -1.70 17.17
C ARG A 416 7.16 -1.22 17.17
N GLU A 417 8.08 -2.15 17.38
CA GLU A 417 9.51 -1.90 17.39
C GLU A 417 10.07 -1.91 15.95
N SER A 418 10.99 -0.99 15.66
CA SER A 418 11.60 -0.88 14.33
C SER A 418 12.85 -1.73 14.25
N TYR A 419 12.82 -2.73 13.37
CA TYR A 419 13.95 -3.58 13.04
C TYR A 419 14.28 -3.40 11.56
N TRP A 420 15.36 -2.68 11.28
CA TRP A 420 15.82 -2.43 9.92
C TRP A 420 17.32 -2.74 9.80
N PRO A 421 17.80 -3.33 8.69
CA PRO A 421 19.23 -3.48 8.49
C PRO A 421 19.91 -2.11 8.57
N GLU A 422 21.11 -2.06 9.15
CA GLU A 422 21.92 -0.84 9.15
C GLU A 422 22.09 -0.38 7.70
N MET A 423 21.38 0.69 7.34
CA MET A 423 21.65 1.40 6.11
C MET A 423 22.97 2.13 6.33
N ARG A 424 24.08 1.47 5.98
CA ARG A 424 25.31 2.22 5.67
C ARG A 424 24.88 3.22 4.61
N ARG A 425 24.87 4.50 4.96
CA ARG A 425 24.96 5.56 3.96
C ARG A 425 26.22 5.25 3.17
N ARG A 426 26.08 4.55 2.03
CA ARG A 426 26.99 4.82 0.94
C ARG A 426 26.74 6.29 0.66
N ILE A 427 27.62 7.13 1.18
CA ILE A 427 27.98 8.35 0.47
C ILE A 427 28.35 7.80 -0.90
N VAL A 428 27.40 7.87 -1.83
CA VAL A 428 27.77 7.77 -3.22
C VAL A 428 28.61 9.02 -3.40
N ALA A 429 29.93 8.86 -3.34
CA ALA A 429 30.83 9.84 -3.89
C ALA A 429 30.60 9.74 -5.39
N ASP A 430 29.54 10.40 -5.86
CA ASP A 430 29.23 10.47 -7.28
C ASP A 430 30.32 11.30 -7.94
N ALA A 431 31.29 10.60 -8.53
CA ALA A 431 31.52 10.82 -9.95
C ALA A 431 30.19 10.49 -10.63
N ALA A 432 29.34 11.50 -10.77
CA ALA A 432 28.11 11.37 -11.52
C ALA A 432 28.51 11.12 -12.97
N ASP A 433 28.39 9.87 -13.40
CA ASP A 433 28.12 9.59 -14.80
C ASP A 433 26.92 10.47 -15.19
N GLU A 434 27.09 11.31 -16.21
CA GLU A 434 25.99 12.07 -16.81
C GLU A 434 24.92 11.06 -17.26
N VAL A 435 23.86 10.92 -16.48
CA VAL A 435 22.63 10.32 -16.95
C VAL A 435 22.09 11.26 -18.03
N GLU A 436 22.19 10.86 -19.30
CA GLU A 436 21.47 11.51 -20.39
C GLU A 436 19.99 11.64 -19.98
N THR A 437 19.54 12.87 -19.77
CA THR A 437 18.15 13.14 -19.42
C THR A 437 17.26 12.78 -20.60
N PRO A 438 16.26 11.89 -20.44
CA PRO A 438 15.28 11.64 -21.49
C PRO A 438 14.57 12.95 -21.84
N LYS A 439 14.41 13.23 -23.13
CA LYS A 439 13.70 14.41 -23.62
C LYS A 439 12.24 14.37 -23.19
N GLY A 440 11.93 15.05 -22.09
CA GLY A 440 10.57 15.35 -21.64
C GLY A 440 10.22 14.76 -20.28
N PHE A 441 10.54 15.48 -19.20
CA PHE A 441 9.88 15.30 -17.91
C PHE A 441 9.52 16.67 -17.30
N THR A 442 8.39 16.69 -16.59
CA THR A 442 7.90 17.81 -15.77
C THR A 442 8.51 17.72 -14.38
N LEU A 443 9.19 18.78 -13.93
CA LEU A 443 9.65 18.92 -12.55
C LEU A 443 8.43 19.16 -11.64
N CYS A 444 8.23 18.35 -10.60
CA CYS A 444 7.20 18.59 -9.58
C CYS A 444 7.84 19.11 -8.29
N ARG A 445 7.32 20.20 -7.72
CA ARG A 445 7.70 20.71 -6.39
C ARG A 445 6.71 20.19 -5.36
N ALA A 446 7.21 19.61 -4.27
CA ALA A 446 6.42 19.42 -3.05
C ALA A 446 6.38 20.76 -2.29
N VAL A 447 5.18 21.31 -2.08
CA VAL A 447 5.00 22.49 -1.22
C VAL A 447 4.33 22.02 0.08
N PRO A 448 5.02 22.04 1.23
CA PRO A 448 4.38 21.72 2.49
C PRO A 448 3.38 22.82 2.86
N ARG A 449 2.14 22.45 3.22
CA ARG A 449 1.20 23.38 3.85
C ARG A 449 1.67 23.70 5.26
N VAL A 450 1.93 24.99 5.51
CA VAL A 450 2.18 25.52 6.85
C VAL A 450 0.85 26.03 7.39
N ARG A 451 0.44 25.56 8.57
CA ARG A 451 -0.75 26.05 9.27
C ARG A 451 -0.54 27.50 9.72
N ALA A 452 -1.63 28.21 10.03
CA ALA A 452 -1.56 29.61 10.46
C ALA A 452 -0.71 29.84 11.72
N ASP A 453 -0.43 28.77 12.49
CA ASP A 453 0.43 28.76 13.68
C ASP A 453 1.91 28.46 13.38
N GLY A 454 2.29 28.28 12.12
CA GLY A 454 3.67 28.00 11.71
C GLY A 454 4.09 26.53 11.75
N SER A 455 3.19 25.61 12.11
CA SER A 455 3.46 24.17 12.07
C SER A 455 3.24 23.56 10.69
N LEU A 456 4.02 22.53 10.33
CA LEU A 456 3.85 21.76 9.09
C LEU A 456 2.63 20.83 9.22
N ALA A 457 1.71 20.86 8.26
CA ALA A 457 0.61 19.90 8.20
C ALA A 457 1.15 18.54 7.73
N GLU A 458 1.34 17.60 8.66
CA GLU A 458 2.12 16.36 8.42
C GLU A 458 1.59 15.40 7.32
N ARG A 459 0.45 15.65 6.65
CA ARG A 459 -0.13 14.69 5.69
C ARG A 459 -0.86 15.26 4.46
N GLU A 460 -0.63 16.51 4.06
CA GLU A 460 -1.10 17.00 2.75
C GLU A 460 0.08 17.58 1.96
N VAL A 461 0.50 16.87 0.91
CA VAL A 461 1.44 17.39 -0.10
C VAL A 461 0.63 17.57 -1.37
N ASP A 462 0.40 18.82 -1.78
CA ASP A 462 -0.12 19.10 -3.11
C ASP A 462 1.03 18.98 -4.11
N TYR A 463 0.88 18.08 -5.08
CA TYR A 463 1.76 18.00 -6.24
C TYR A 463 1.23 18.96 -7.30
N LEU A 464 1.84 20.14 -7.40
CA LEU A 464 1.52 21.06 -8.50
C LEU A 464 2.37 20.72 -9.72
N PRO A 465 1.77 20.41 -10.88
CA PRO A 465 2.50 20.36 -12.13
C PRO A 465 2.95 21.77 -12.50
N ILE A 466 4.26 22.01 -12.60
CA ILE A 466 4.76 23.29 -13.11
C ILE A 466 4.48 23.33 -14.61
N ARG A 467 3.51 24.16 -15.02
CA ARG A 467 3.33 24.50 -16.43
C ARG A 467 4.30 25.62 -16.81
N TRP A 468 4.93 25.48 -17.97
CA TRP A 468 5.81 26.49 -18.55
C TRP A 468 5.02 27.79 -18.72
N GLY A 469 5.36 28.83 -17.95
CA GLY A 469 4.73 30.16 -18.03
C GLY A 469 3.94 30.64 -16.80
N GLU A 470 3.84 29.88 -15.70
CA GLU A 470 3.23 30.40 -14.47
C GLU A 470 4.23 31.21 -13.63
N VAL A 471 3.92 32.50 -13.52
CA VAL A 471 4.72 33.55 -12.90
C VAL A 471 4.52 33.53 -11.39
N THR A 472 5.38 32.84 -10.65
CA THR A 472 5.66 33.11 -9.21
C THR A 472 6.77 32.17 -8.72
N LEU A 473 8.02 32.46 -9.06
CA LEU A 473 9.19 31.80 -8.45
C LEU A 473 9.87 32.78 -7.50
N GLU A 474 9.92 32.45 -6.20
CA GLU A 474 10.91 33.04 -5.31
C GLU A 474 12.27 32.33 -5.51
N PRO A 475 13.41 33.06 -5.54
CA PRO A 475 14.72 32.45 -5.71
C PRO A 475 15.07 31.50 -4.55
N TRP A 476 15.61 30.33 -4.89
CA TRP A 476 16.09 29.35 -3.93
C TRP A 476 17.42 29.82 -3.31
N LYS A 477 17.55 29.77 -1.98
CA LYS A 477 18.80 30.09 -1.27
C LYS A 477 19.39 28.82 -0.68
N GLN A 478 20.57 28.42 -1.16
CA GLN A 478 21.40 27.42 -0.49
C GLN A 478 22.83 27.97 -0.41
N GLN A 479 23.39 28.00 0.80
CA GLN A 479 24.82 28.31 1.05
C GLN A 479 25.38 29.56 0.34
N GLY A 480 24.62 30.67 0.31
CA GLY A 480 25.10 31.95 -0.22
C GLY A 480 25.12 32.06 -1.75
N THR A 481 24.58 31.07 -2.46
CA THR A 481 24.38 31.10 -3.92
C THR A 481 22.92 31.36 -4.26
N TYR A 482 22.68 32.30 -5.19
CA TYR A 482 21.34 32.60 -5.71
C TYR A 482 21.28 32.26 -7.19
N VAL A 483 20.22 31.55 -7.58
CA VAL A 483 19.96 31.11 -8.96
C VAL A 483 18.87 32.02 -9.55
N ILE A 484 19.16 32.72 -10.65
CA ILE A 484 18.21 33.62 -11.32
C ILE A 484 17.91 33.07 -12.72
N CYS A 485 16.64 32.74 -12.98
CA CYS A 485 16.15 32.36 -14.30
C CYS A 485 14.96 33.26 -14.66
N GLY A 486 14.96 33.91 -15.83
CA GLY A 486 13.78 34.66 -16.28
C GLY A 486 13.88 35.27 -17.68
N PRO A 487 12.76 35.37 -18.44
CA PRO A 487 12.72 35.91 -19.80
C PRO A 487 12.47 37.44 -19.88
N ARG A 488 12.56 37.95 -21.12
CA ARG A 488 12.70 39.35 -21.56
C ARG A 488 11.71 40.38 -20.95
N ASP A 489 12.29 41.51 -20.56
CA ASP A 489 11.75 42.88 -20.46
C ASP A 489 10.74 43.28 -19.37
N GLY A 490 10.30 42.38 -18.48
CA GLY A 490 9.37 42.73 -17.38
C GLY A 490 9.91 42.62 -15.95
N MET A 491 10.96 41.83 -15.71
CA MET A 491 11.40 41.50 -14.34
C MET A 491 12.44 42.47 -13.74
N ILE A 492 13.05 43.34 -14.56
CA ILE A 492 14.23 44.12 -14.15
C ILE A 492 13.89 45.18 -13.09
N THR A 493 12.76 45.87 -13.21
CA THR A 493 12.42 47.00 -12.31
C THR A 493 11.96 46.54 -10.92
N ALA A 494 11.31 45.38 -10.82
CA ALA A 494 10.94 44.75 -9.54
C ALA A 494 12.17 44.12 -8.86
N TRP A 495 13.09 43.57 -9.66
CA TRP A 495 14.36 43.00 -9.19
C TRP A 495 15.33 44.06 -8.66
N GLU A 496 15.48 45.21 -9.34
CA GLU A 496 16.32 46.32 -8.86
C GLU A 496 15.92 46.82 -7.46
N HIS A 497 14.62 46.88 -7.17
CA HIS A 497 14.12 47.25 -5.85
C HIS A 497 14.41 46.19 -4.78
N TRP A 498 14.35 44.91 -5.15
CA TRP A 498 14.61 43.80 -4.23
C TRP A 498 16.10 43.65 -3.91
N VAL A 499 16.99 43.76 -4.91
CA VAL A 499 18.45 43.70 -4.74
C VAL A 499 18.98 44.86 -3.89
N LYS A 500 18.48 46.08 -4.13
CA LYS A 500 18.85 47.26 -3.31
C LYS A 500 18.49 47.12 -1.83
N ALA A 501 17.53 46.24 -1.49
CA ALA A 501 17.03 46.11 -0.14
C ALA A 501 17.76 45.06 0.71
N ARG A 502 18.53 44.11 0.14
CA ARG A 502 18.72 42.81 0.84
C ARG A 502 19.96 41.92 0.59
N VAL A 503 21.10 42.41 0.05
CA VAL A 503 22.15 41.46 -0.39
C VAL A 503 23.46 41.47 0.43
N GLU A 504 23.78 40.31 1.03
CA GLU A 504 25.13 39.75 1.15
C GLU A 504 25.18 38.49 0.25
N ALA A 505 25.82 38.54 -0.92
CA ALA A 505 25.93 37.41 -1.86
C ALA A 505 27.31 37.37 -2.52
N GLN A 506 27.83 36.16 -2.78
CA GLN A 506 29.19 35.95 -3.34
C GLN A 506 29.20 35.52 -4.82
N VAL A 507 28.15 34.86 -5.35
CA VAL A 507 28.10 34.38 -6.75
C VAL A 507 26.69 34.57 -7.34
N VAL A 508 26.61 34.96 -8.62
CA VAL A 508 25.34 35.17 -9.35
C VAL A 508 25.28 34.31 -10.61
N TRP A 509 24.16 33.60 -10.77
CA TRP A 509 23.83 32.82 -11.97
C TRP A 509 22.97 33.66 -12.91
N LEU A 510 23.37 33.82 -14.18
CA LEU A 510 22.61 34.54 -15.21
C LEU A 510 22.36 33.63 -16.40
N ASP A 511 21.09 33.27 -16.63
CA ASP A 511 20.65 32.60 -17.85
C ASP A 511 19.95 33.61 -18.75
N THR A 512 20.60 34.07 -19.83
CA THR A 512 20.10 35.24 -20.55
C THR A 512 20.45 35.29 -22.05
N ASP A 513 19.42 35.26 -22.90
CA ASP A 513 19.41 35.90 -24.25
C ASP A 513 19.00 37.39 -24.14
N LEU A 514 19.61 38.14 -23.19
CA LEU A 514 19.33 39.56 -22.91
C LEU A 514 20.21 40.52 -23.76
N PRO A 515 19.76 41.76 -24.01
CA PRO A 515 20.58 42.81 -24.63
C PRO A 515 21.80 43.25 -23.78
N GLN A 516 22.87 43.73 -24.44
CA GLN A 516 24.19 43.97 -23.82
C GLN A 516 24.17 45.02 -22.71
N ASP A 517 23.45 46.11 -22.95
CA ASP A 517 23.35 47.22 -22.01
C ASP A 517 22.60 46.80 -20.73
N THR A 518 21.67 45.86 -20.86
CA THR A 518 20.88 45.30 -19.76
C THR A 518 21.72 44.39 -18.86
N LEU A 519 22.55 43.54 -19.45
CA LEU A 519 23.47 42.67 -18.73
C LEU A 519 24.48 43.50 -17.92
N GLN A 520 25.07 44.52 -18.55
CA GLN A 520 26.05 45.37 -17.90
C GLN A 520 25.45 46.15 -16.71
N SER A 521 24.25 46.71 -16.88
CA SER A 521 23.53 47.41 -15.80
C SER A 521 23.22 46.50 -14.60
N ALA A 522 22.80 45.25 -14.87
CA ALA A 522 22.51 44.28 -13.82
C ALA A 522 23.76 43.92 -12.99
N VAL A 523 24.89 43.65 -13.66
CA VAL A 523 26.14 43.28 -12.98
C VAL A 523 26.71 44.45 -12.17
N GLU A 524 26.72 45.67 -12.73
CA GLU A 524 27.18 46.87 -12.01
C GLU A 524 26.32 47.17 -10.77
N THR A 525 25.02 46.91 -10.84
CA THR A 525 24.09 47.08 -9.71
C THR A 525 24.37 46.08 -8.59
N VAL A 526 24.61 44.81 -8.94
CA VAL A 526 24.99 43.77 -7.96
C VAL A 526 26.32 44.11 -7.31
N GLN A 527 27.33 44.50 -8.10
CA GLN A 527 28.65 44.83 -7.58
C GLN A 527 28.64 46.04 -6.64
N LYS A 528 27.83 47.07 -6.94
CA LYS A 528 27.62 48.22 -6.04
C LYS A 528 26.91 47.84 -4.74
N ALA A 529 26.01 46.86 -4.79
CA ALA A 529 25.25 46.41 -3.62
C ALA A 529 26.07 45.49 -2.69
N THR A 530 26.96 44.66 -3.23
CA THR A 530 27.66 43.62 -2.46
C THR A 530 29.12 43.94 -2.12
N GLY A 531 29.72 44.96 -2.73
CA GLY A 531 31.11 45.37 -2.49
C GLY A 531 32.19 44.43 -3.06
N SER A 532 31.87 43.13 -3.28
CA SER A 532 32.72 42.19 -4.03
C SER A 532 31.87 41.10 -4.69
N LEU A 533 31.92 40.98 -6.01
CA LEU A 533 31.34 39.88 -6.77
C LEU A 533 32.47 38.87 -7.06
N GLN A 534 32.31 37.60 -6.67
CA GLN A 534 33.39 36.59 -6.78
C GLN A 534 33.25 35.66 -8.00
N GLY A 535 32.11 35.65 -8.70
CA GLY A 535 31.94 34.85 -9.90
C GLY A 535 30.62 35.07 -10.62
N LEU A 536 30.63 34.82 -11.93
CA LEU A 536 29.49 34.91 -12.83
C LEU A 536 29.40 33.63 -13.65
N ILE A 537 28.23 33.00 -13.71
CA ILE A 537 28.02 31.83 -14.55
C ILE A 537 26.96 32.17 -15.61
N TYR A 538 27.25 31.80 -16.86
CA TYR A 538 26.50 32.19 -18.04
C TYR A 538 26.11 30.98 -18.90
N THR A 539 24.87 30.99 -19.40
CA THR A 539 24.39 30.06 -20.43
C THR A 539 23.77 30.84 -21.59
N GLY A 540 24.16 30.52 -22.83
CA GLY A 540 23.60 31.19 -24.00
C GLY A 540 23.95 30.53 -25.33
N SER A 541 23.29 30.98 -26.39
CA SER A 541 23.30 30.29 -27.69
C SER A 541 24.19 30.95 -28.77
N ASP A 542 24.75 32.16 -28.53
CA ASP A 542 25.52 32.92 -29.54
C ASP A 542 27.04 33.01 -29.27
N PRO A 543 27.85 32.45 -30.19
CA PRO A 543 29.25 32.72 -30.51
C PRO A 543 29.99 33.84 -29.78
N LYS A 544 29.46 35.02 -30.08
CA LYS A 544 30.10 36.31 -29.91
C LYS A 544 29.82 36.88 -28.52
N TRP A 545 28.85 36.32 -27.82
CA TRP A 545 28.47 36.75 -26.49
C TRP A 545 29.38 36.19 -25.41
N ALA A 546 29.86 34.96 -25.55
CA ALA A 546 30.83 34.37 -24.63
C ALA A 546 32.09 35.23 -24.43
N GLN A 547 32.62 35.79 -25.53
CA GLN A 547 33.82 36.63 -25.49
C GLN A 547 33.56 37.98 -24.80
N ARG A 548 32.37 38.57 -24.99
CA ARG A 548 31.97 39.84 -24.36
C ARG A 548 31.62 39.69 -22.89
N VAL A 549 31.00 38.57 -22.51
CA VAL A 549 30.73 38.22 -21.10
C VAL A 549 32.05 38.00 -20.36
N GLN A 550 33.04 37.38 -21.02
CA GLN A 550 34.39 37.26 -20.49
C GLN A 550 35.05 38.63 -20.26
N GLU A 551 34.97 39.57 -21.21
CA GLU A 551 35.50 40.93 -21.03
C GLU A 551 34.84 41.69 -19.86
N VAL A 552 33.52 41.54 -19.68
CA VAL A 552 32.78 42.16 -18.56
C VAL A 552 33.17 41.52 -17.22
N ALA A 553 33.27 40.20 -17.17
CA ALA A 553 33.68 39.47 -15.98
C ALA A 553 35.15 39.70 -15.60
N ASP A 554 36.06 39.82 -16.58
CA ASP A 554 37.45 40.16 -16.35
C ASP A 554 37.59 41.57 -15.76
N ARG A 555 36.77 42.52 -16.24
CA ARG A 555 36.78 43.92 -15.77
C ARG A 555 36.16 44.07 -14.37
N LEU A 556 35.19 43.24 -14.00
CA LEU A 556 34.39 43.40 -12.79
C LEU A 556 34.72 42.40 -11.67
N CYS A 557 35.20 41.19 -12.01
CA CYS A 557 35.47 40.08 -11.08
C CYS A 557 36.96 39.68 -11.00
N GLY A 558 37.87 40.41 -11.66
CA GLY A 558 39.32 40.17 -11.55
C GLY A 558 39.82 38.87 -12.20
N GLY A 559 39.07 38.31 -13.14
CA GLY A 559 39.48 37.14 -13.94
C GLY A 559 39.19 35.77 -13.34
N MET A 560 38.23 35.64 -12.40
CA MET A 560 37.88 34.35 -11.79
C MET A 560 36.60 33.72 -12.38
N ALA A 561 36.77 32.46 -12.84
CA ALA A 561 35.83 31.42 -13.27
C ALA A 561 34.51 31.84 -13.93
N ILE A 562 34.46 31.71 -15.26
CA ILE A 562 33.23 31.66 -16.06
C ILE A 562 33.07 30.24 -16.59
N LEU A 563 31.94 29.60 -16.33
CA LEU A 563 31.51 28.41 -17.07
C LEU A 563 30.64 28.89 -18.23
N LEU A 564 31.08 28.63 -19.48
CA LEU A 564 30.36 29.00 -20.71
C LEU A 564 29.77 27.74 -21.34
N GLY A 565 28.45 27.57 -21.28
CA GLY A 565 27.74 26.48 -21.98
C GLY A 565 27.18 26.92 -23.34
N TYR A 566 27.57 26.26 -24.43
CA TYR A 566 27.07 26.51 -25.79
C TYR A 566 25.98 25.53 -26.22
N ARG A 567 24.86 26.01 -26.81
CA ARG A 567 23.84 25.18 -27.49
C ARG A 567 23.99 25.26 -29.01
N PHE A 568 24.21 24.12 -29.69
CA PHE A 568 24.02 24.00 -31.15
C PHE A 568 22.64 23.41 -31.48
N PRO A 569 21.93 23.91 -32.52
CA PRO A 569 20.75 23.24 -33.06
C PRO A 569 21.15 22.21 -34.13
N LEU A 570 20.81 20.94 -33.94
CA LEU A 570 20.95 19.92 -34.99
C LEU A 570 19.67 19.89 -35.85
N VAL A 571 19.77 20.51 -37.02
CA VAL A 571 18.94 20.19 -38.19
C VAL A 571 19.45 18.87 -38.78
N SER A 572 18.51 18.01 -39.16
CA SER A 572 18.70 16.70 -39.76
C SER A 572 19.61 16.72 -40.99
N GLN A 573 20.71 15.95 -40.97
CA GLN A 573 21.27 15.16 -42.08
C GLN A 573 22.64 14.56 -41.71
N ASN A 574 22.64 13.28 -41.36
CA ASN A 574 23.84 12.43 -41.33
C ASN A 574 24.33 12.23 -42.76
N LEU A 575 25.48 12.83 -43.13
CA LEU A 575 26.49 12.36 -44.12
C LEU A 575 27.41 13.47 -44.69
N THR A 576 27.21 14.75 -44.35
CA THR A 576 27.99 15.86 -44.99
C THR A 576 29.12 16.44 -44.12
N LEU A 577 29.12 16.22 -42.80
CA LEU A 577 30.07 16.84 -41.86
C LEU A 577 31.50 16.26 -41.87
N GLN A 578 31.68 14.98 -42.24
CA GLN A 578 33.02 14.37 -42.33
C GLN A 578 33.80 14.82 -43.57
N ARG A 579 33.13 15.33 -44.62
CA ARG A 579 33.80 15.86 -45.82
C ARG A 579 34.31 17.29 -45.64
N HIS A 580 33.59 18.13 -44.89
CA HIS A 580 33.95 19.55 -44.69
C HIS A 580 35.15 19.77 -43.76
N PHE A 581 35.41 18.88 -42.81
CA PHE A 581 36.55 18.99 -41.89
C PHE A 581 37.91 18.59 -42.53
N ARG A 582 37.89 17.86 -43.66
CA ARG A 582 39.12 17.45 -44.38
C ARG A 582 39.62 18.50 -45.38
N GLU A 583 38.82 19.51 -45.71
CA GLU A 583 39.15 20.52 -46.73
C GLU A 583 39.51 21.90 -46.17
N MET A 584 39.55 22.08 -44.83
CA MET A 584 39.94 23.36 -44.22
C MET A 584 41.47 23.52 -44.13
N SER A 585 41.94 24.67 -44.64
CA SER A 585 43.34 25.12 -44.61
C SER A 585 43.89 25.24 -43.17
N PRO A 586 45.16 24.88 -42.92
CA PRO A 586 45.78 24.93 -41.58
C PRO A 586 45.81 26.30 -40.88
N LYS A 587 45.47 27.39 -41.57
CA LYS A 587 45.59 28.77 -41.06
C LYS A 587 44.37 29.29 -40.29
N THR A 588 43.26 28.56 -40.22
CA THR A 588 42.05 28.98 -39.47
C THR A 588 41.73 28.09 -38.25
N ARG A 589 42.68 27.28 -37.78
CA ARG A 589 42.56 26.62 -36.47
C ARG A 589 42.93 27.61 -35.37
N PRO A 590 42.07 27.91 -34.38
CA PRO A 590 42.50 28.65 -33.19
C PRO A 590 43.44 27.77 -32.37
N MET A 591 44.73 28.11 -32.38
CA MET A 591 45.71 27.65 -31.41
C MET A 591 45.66 28.56 -30.18
N GLY A 592 45.63 27.94 -28.99
CA GLY A 592 46.30 28.46 -27.80
C GLY A 592 45.57 29.54 -27.01
N LEU A 593 44.90 29.13 -25.93
CA LEU A 593 44.86 29.87 -24.67
C LEU A 593 44.72 28.85 -23.52
N PHE A 594 45.80 28.13 -23.28
CA PHE A 594 46.11 27.59 -21.94
C PHE A 594 47.50 28.12 -21.59
N SER A 595 47.51 29.14 -20.73
CA SER A 595 48.68 29.53 -19.95
C SER A 595 48.48 28.94 -18.54
N PRO A 596 49.47 28.24 -17.96
CA PRO A 596 49.35 27.63 -16.65
C PRO A 596 49.60 28.67 -15.56
N LEU A 597 48.56 29.04 -14.81
CA LEU A 597 48.70 29.72 -13.52
C LEU A 597 47.96 28.93 -12.45
N THR A 598 48.72 28.00 -11.87
CA THR A 598 48.69 27.49 -10.50
C THR A 598 47.34 27.37 -9.81
N ILE A 599 46.61 26.27 -10.00
CA ILE A 599 45.72 25.72 -8.95
C ILE A 599 45.87 24.20 -8.95
N GLY A 600 46.29 23.67 -7.81
CA GLY A 600 46.84 22.34 -7.64
C GLY A 600 45.83 21.19 -7.65
N HIS A 601 46.40 20.01 -7.93
CA HIS A 601 45.84 18.66 -7.75
C HIS A 601 44.71 18.23 -8.69
N ILE A 602 45.06 17.93 -9.94
CA ILE A 602 44.40 16.89 -10.74
C ILE A 602 45.51 15.99 -11.31
N ASN A 603 45.59 14.75 -10.82
CA ASN A 603 46.41 13.70 -11.40
C ASN A 603 45.56 12.95 -12.43
N GLU A 604 46.08 12.90 -13.66
CA GLU A 604 45.57 12.21 -14.86
C GLU A 604 44.46 12.90 -15.67
N ILE A 605 44.79 13.13 -16.94
CA ILE A 605 43.89 13.33 -18.07
C ILE A 605 43.75 11.98 -18.75
N LYS A 606 42.53 11.46 -18.91
CA LYS A 606 42.24 10.34 -19.83
C LYS A 606 41.10 10.74 -20.78
N LEU A 607 41.41 10.70 -22.06
CA LEU A 607 40.47 10.80 -23.19
C LEU A 607 39.97 9.39 -23.53
N LEU A 608 38.65 9.18 -23.59
CA LEU A 608 38.06 7.96 -24.15
C LEU A 608 36.85 8.29 -25.05
N TYR A 609 36.83 7.64 -26.21
CA TYR A 609 35.85 7.72 -27.30
C TYR A 609 34.91 6.50 -27.27
N GLY A 610 33.64 6.67 -27.66
CA GLY A 610 32.70 5.62 -28.10
C GLY A 610 31.84 5.01 -26.98
N SER A 611 30.60 4.58 -27.22
CA SER A 611 29.82 4.34 -28.45
C SER A 611 28.33 4.43 -28.17
#